data_AF-A0AA35XBI6-F1
#
_entry.id   AF-A0AA35XBI6-F1
#
_cell.length_a   1.000
_cell.length_b   1.000
_cell.length_c   1.000
_cell.angle_alpha   90.00
_cell.angle_beta   90.00
_cell.angle_gamma   90.00
#
_symmetry.space_group_name_H-M   'P 1'
#
loop_
_entity.id
_entity.type
_entity.pdbx_description
1 polymer ?
#
loop_
_entity_poly.entity_id
_entity_poly.type
_entity_poly.pdbx_seq_one_letter_code
_entity_poly.pdbx_strand_id
1 'polypeptide(L)'
;MAEAIDDDTIAVSVSHVSQESGFRHDLRALAEIVHSHGAVLSVDAMQSAGALNFDVHEEGIDFLSTGAMKWLLGSAGVGFFYAHRSQLDKMPPHAGGPGLSRTARPWGQREFVPLPGADRFHVGMPNLIGLAATRPGLEILHDVGMDVVEAHVLDLSGYCITQLLERDLT
;
A
#
# COMPACT_ATOMS: atom_id res chain seq x y z
N MET A 1 1.31 -16.75 13.76
CA MET A 1 2.14 -15.72 13.11
C MET A 1 3.16 -15.13 14.07
N ALA A 2 2.75 -14.56 15.21
CA ALA A 2 3.68 -14.00 16.20
C ALA A 2 4.79 -14.97 16.65
N GLU A 3 4.46 -16.24 16.94
CA GLU A 3 5.43 -17.26 17.34
C GLU A 3 6.48 -17.61 16.28
N ALA A 4 6.25 -17.22 15.01
CA ALA A 4 7.19 -17.45 13.91
C ALA A 4 8.08 -16.24 13.63
N ILE A 5 7.93 -15.15 14.39
CA ILE A 5 8.76 -13.95 14.30
C ILE A 5 9.80 -14.04 15.43
N ASP A 6 11.07 -13.93 15.07
CA ASP A 6 12.21 -14.08 15.97
C ASP A 6 13.36 -13.12 15.59
N ASP A 7 14.48 -13.18 16.29
CA ASP A 7 15.63 -12.28 16.09
C ASP A 7 16.37 -12.50 14.76
N ASP A 8 16.10 -13.61 14.05
CA ASP A 8 16.61 -13.86 12.70
C ASP A 8 15.66 -13.32 11.61
N THR A 9 14.47 -12.87 12.00
CA THR A 9 13.48 -12.30 11.10
C THR A 9 13.92 -10.92 10.63
N ILE A 10 14.00 -10.72 9.31
CA ILE A 10 14.40 -9.43 8.71
C ILE A 10 13.21 -8.60 8.22
N ALA A 11 12.10 -9.25 7.88
CA ALA A 11 10.90 -8.60 7.37
C ALA A 11 9.68 -9.51 7.53
N VAL A 12 8.52 -8.90 7.73
CA VAL A 12 7.22 -9.57 7.69
C VAL A 12 6.38 -8.93 6.59
N SER A 13 5.83 -9.75 5.70
CA SER A 13 4.96 -9.32 4.61
C SER A 13 3.58 -9.93 4.76
N VAL A 14 2.55 -9.09 4.84
CA VAL A 14 1.15 -9.52 5.03
C VAL A 14 0.20 -8.71 4.15
N SER A 15 -0.91 -9.30 3.74
CA SER A 15 -2.04 -8.52 3.25
C SER A 15 -2.78 -7.92 4.44
N HIS A 16 -3.11 -6.62 4.42
CA HIS A 16 -3.93 -6.00 5.47
C HIS A 16 -5.28 -6.71 5.58
N VAL A 17 -5.90 -7.00 4.43
CA VAL A 17 -7.12 -7.81 4.32
C VAL A 17 -6.88 -8.96 3.35
N SER A 18 -7.14 -10.19 3.78
CA SER A 18 -7.05 -11.39 2.94
C SER A 18 -8.09 -11.35 1.82
N GLN A 19 -7.64 -11.53 0.58
CA GLN A 19 -8.52 -11.67 -0.60
C GLN A 19 -9.48 -12.88 -0.49
N GLU A 20 -9.04 -13.94 0.19
CA GLU A 20 -9.76 -15.21 0.23
C GLU A 20 -10.79 -15.27 1.36
N SER A 21 -10.38 -14.83 2.56
CA SER A 21 -11.19 -14.97 3.78
C SER A 21 -11.81 -13.67 4.27
N GLY A 22 -11.37 -12.52 3.75
CA GLY A 22 -11.73 -11.20 4.30
C GLY A 22 -11.11 -10.91 5.68
N PHE A 23 -10.24 -11.78 6.21
CA PHE A 23 -9.58 -11.55 7.49
C PHE A 23 -8.73 -10.27 7.46
N ARG A 24 -9.00 -9.36 8.41
CA ARG A 24 -8.27 -8.10 8.62
C ARG A 24 -7.23 -8.30 9.72
N HIS A 25 -5.95 -8.06 9.40
CA HIS A 25 -4.89 -8.06 10.39
C HIS A 25 -4.94 -6.80 11.26
N ASP A 26 -4.66 -6.96 12.56
CA ASP A 26 -4.31 -5.85 13.45
C ASP A 26 -2.86 -5.44 13.15
N LEU A 27 -2.69 -4.41 12.31
CA LEU A 27 -1.38 -4.00 11.82
C LEU A 27 -0.54 -3.38 12.92
N ARG A 28 -1.14 -2.55 13.79
CA ARG A 28 -0.45 -1.98 14.94
C ARG A 28 0.14 -3.05 15.86
N ALA A 29 -0.66 -4.03 16.28
CA ALA A 29 -0.16 -5.10 17.13
C ALA A 29 0.93 -5.93 16.44
N LEU A 30 0.80 -6.14 15.13
CA LEU A 30 1.82 -6.83 14.34
C LEU A 30 3.11 -6.01 14.24
N ALA A 31 3.01 -4.70 13.98
CA ALA A 31 4.15 -3.80 13.88
C ALA A 31 4.95 -3.79 15.18
N GLU A 32 4.30 -3.75 16.34
CA GLU A 32 4.96 -3.82 17.64
C GLU A 32 5.83 -5.08 17.80
N ILE A 33 5.30 -6.24 17.41
CA ILE A 33 6.03 -7.52 17.46
C ILE A 33 7.18 -7.54 16.45
N VAL A 34 6.92 -7.09 15.21
CA VAL A 34 7.93 -7.06 14.14
C VAL A 34 9.09 -6.15 14.53
N HIS A 35 8.80 -4.95 15.02
CA HIS A 35 9.80 -3.97 15.42
C HIS A 35 10.57 -4.37 16.67
N SER A 36 9.98 -5.16 17.60
CA SER A 36 10.72 -5.66 18.76
C SER A 36 11.87 -6.60 18.40
N HIS A 37 11.81 -7.24 17.23
CA HIS A 37 12.89 -8.06 16.67
C HIS A 37 13.78 -7.31 15.67
N GLY A 38 13.59 -5.99 15.50
CA GLY A 38 14.36 -5.18 14.55
C GLY A 38 14.04 -5.44 13.07
N ALA A 39 12.98 -6.20 12.79
CA ALA A 39 12.46 -6.46 11.45
C ALA A 39 11.62 -5.28 10.93
N VAL A 40 11.23 -5.34 9.66
CA VAL A 40 10.35 -4.34 9.01
C VAL A 40 9.00 -4.94 8.59
N LEU A 41 7.93 -4.14 8.65
CA LEU A 41 6.59 -4.54 8.26
C LEU A 41 6.21 -4.02 6.87
N SER A 42 5.99 -4.95 5.92
CA SER A 42 5.50 -4.66 4.57
C SER A 42 4.06 -5.11 4.39
N VAL A 43 3.19 -4.19 4.00
CA VAL A 43 1.74 -4.41 3.92
C VAL A 43 1.25 -4.36 2.47
N ASP A 44 0.58 -5.41 2.03
CA ASP A 44 -0.27 -5.39 0.84
C ASP A 44 -1.66 -4.85 1.21
N ALA A 45 -1.97 -3.64 0.74
CA ALA A 45 -3.21 -2.94 1.01
C ALA A 45 -4.19 -2.97 -0.18
N MET A 46 -4.04 -3.92 -1.11
CA MET A 46 -4.89 -4.04 -2.29
C MET A 46 -6.38 -4.21 -1.98
N GLN A 47 -6.73 -4.83 -0.84
CA GLN A 47 -8.12 -4.98 -0.39
C GLN A 47 -8.57 -3.98 0.68
N SER A 48 -7.66 -3.15 1.22
CA SER A 48 -7.98 -2.22 2.31
C SER A 48 -7.90 -0.75 1.90
N ALA A 49 -6.94 -0.35 1.05
CA ALA A 49 -6.81 1.03 0.60
C ALA A 49 -8.03 1.44 -0.24
N GLY A 50 -8.81 2.41 0.26
CA GLY A 50 -10.09 2.83 -0.35
C GLY A 50 -11.31 2.06 0.14
N ALA A 51 -11.14 1.08 1.03
CA ALA A 51 -12.23 0.34 1.68
C ALA A 51 -12.29 0.58 3.20
N LEU A 52 -11.11 0.66 3.83
CA LEU A 52 -10.97 0.84 5.28
C LEU A 52 -10.24 2.15 5.55
N ASN A 53 -10.59 2.82 6.65
CA ASN A 53 -9.86 3.97 7.15
C ASN A 53 -8.68 3.49 8.01
N PHE A 54 -7.45 3.87 7.64
CA PHE A 54 -6.25 3.60 8.43
C PHE A 54 -5.14 4.58 8.05
N ASP A 55 -4.24 4.85 8.99
CA ASP A 55 -3.10 5.74 8.81
C ASP A 55 -1.79 4.94 8.87
N VAL A 56 -0.94 5.08 7.85
CA VAL A 56 0.30 4.32 7.73
C VAL A 56 1.31 4.60 8.84
N HIS A 57 1.26 5.78 9.48
CA HIS A 57 2.09 6.15 10.61
C HIS A 57 1.54 5.59 11.92
N GLU A 58 0.23 5.70 12.13
CA GLU A 58 -0.40 5.18 13.35
C GLU A 58 -0.34 3.64 13.44
N GLU A 59 -0.41 2.96 12.30
CA GLU A 59 -0.33 1.50 12.20
C GLU A 59 1.12 0.95 12.22
N GLY A 60 2.13 1.84 12.26
CA GLY A 60 3.54 1.42 12.31
C GLY A 60 4.04 0.73 11.04
N ILE A 61 3.48 1.08 9.87
CA ILE A 61 3.82 0.43 8.60
C ILE A 61 5.16 0.97 8.07
N ASP A 62 6.09 0.07 7.72
CA ASP A 62 7.36 0.45 7.07
C ASP A 62 7.20 0.59 5.55
N PHE A 63 6.48 -0.35 4.93
CA PHE A 63 6.20 -0.34 3.49
C PHE A 63 4.74 -0.69 3.24
N LEU A 64 4.11 -0.03 2.25
CA LEU A 64 2.77 -0.38 1.80
C LEU A 64 2.70 -0.38 0.28
N SER A 65 2.08 -1.41 -0.29
CA SER A 65 1.80 -1.52 -1.72
C SER A 65 0.30 -1.62 -1.97
N THR A 66 -0.21 -0.91 -2.97
CA THR A 66 -1.59 -1.07 -3.44
C THR A 66 -1.75 -0.69 -4.91
N GLY A 67 -2.81 -1.19 -5.54
CA GLY A 67 -3.22 -0.84 -6.90
C GLY A 67 -4.47 0.04 -6.89
N ALA A 68 -4.57 0.95 -7.86
CA ALA A 68 -5.68 1.90 -7.91
C ALA A 68 -6.99 1.27 -8.41
N MET A 69 -6.93 0.21 -9.22
CA MET A 69 -8.08 -0.39 -9.93
C MET A 69 -9.13 -1.13 -9.08
N LYS A 70 -8.96 -1.17 -7.76
CA LYS A 70 -9.92 -1.81 -6.85
C LYS A 70 -10.68 -0.73 -6.07
N TRP A 71 -10.52 -0.71 -4.76
CA TRP A 71 -11.27 0.15 -3.85
C TRP A 71 -10.88 1.63 -3.95
N LEU A 72 -9.75 1.95 -4.57
CA LEU A 72 -9.35 3.33 -4.87
C LEU A 72 -10.07 3.93 -6.09
N LEU A 73 -10.97 3.19 -6.74
CA LEU A 73 -11.78 3.65 -7.88
C LEU A 73 -10.95 4.21 -9.05
N GLY A 74 -9.73 3.73 -9.19
CA GLY A 74 -8.75 4.21 -10.15
C GLY A 74 -8.60 3.33 -11.38
N SER A 75 -7.59 3.66 -12.19
CA SER A 75 -7.31 2.96 -13.44
C SER A 75 -6.41 1.74 -13.22
N ALA A 76 -6.58 0.71 -14.06
CA ALA A 76 -5.61 -0.37 -14.18
C ALA A 76 -4.24 0.16 -14.65
N GLY A 77 -3.16 -0.43 -14.13
CA GLY A 77 -1.81 0.03 -14.43
C GLY A 77 -1.38 1.29 -13.66
N VAL A 78 -2.13 1.68 -12.63
CA VAL A 78 -1.71 2.64 -11.60
C VAL A 78 -1.69 1.95 -10.25
N GLY A 79 -0.65 2.24 -9.46
CA GLY A 79 -0.52 1.79 -8.09
C GLY A 79 0.27 2.80 -7.27
N PHE A 80 0.23 2.61 -5.97
CA PHE A 80 0.91 3.46 -5.01
C PHE A 80 1.80 2.59 -4.13
N PHE A 81 2.99 3.11 -3.85
CA PHE A 81 3.92 2.52 -2.91
C PHE A 81 4.28 3.57 -1.88
N TYR A 82 4.11 3.21 -0.61
CA TYR A 82 4.58 3.99 0.52
C TYR A 82 5.79 3.31 1.13
N ALA A 83 6.77 4.11 1.50
CA ALA A 83 7.91 3.71 2.31
C ALA A 83 8.10 4.75 3.40
N HIS A 84 8.16 4.29 4.65
CA HIS A 84 8.46 5.15 5.77
C HIS A 84 9.81 5.84 5.57
N ARG A 85 9.93 7.10 6.01
CA ARG A 85 11.10 7.94 5.70
C ARG A 85 12.42 7.31 6.13
N SER A 86 12.45 6.68 7.31
CA SER A 86 13.64 6.00 7.84
C SER A 86 14.10 4.82 6.98
N GLN A 87 13.19 4.20 6.22
CA GLN A 87 13.51 3.13 5.28
C GLN A 87 13.87 3.67 3.91
N LEU A 88 13.13 4.67 3.42
CA LEU A 88 13.36 5.35 2.14
C LEU A 88 14.81 5.87 2.01
N ASP A 89 15.37 6.40 3.10
CA ASP A 89 16.74 6.93 3.12
C ASP A 89 17.83 5.83 3.09
N LYS A 90 17.49 4.59 3.46
CA LYS A 90 18.38 3.41 3.38
C LYS A 90 18.31 2.70 2.04
N MET A 91 17.24 2.90 1.27
CA MET A 91 17.01 2.19 0.01
C MET A 91 17.95 2.68 -1.09
N PRO A 92 18.60 1.77 -1.84
CA PRO A 92 19.33 2.15 -3.04
C PRO A 92 18.34 2.70 -4.08
N PRO A 93 18.76 3.67 -4.93
CA PRO A 93 17.89 4.35 -5.88
C PRO A 93 17.48 3.49 -7.10
N HIS A 94 17.29 2.17 -6.97
CA HIS A 94 17.14 1.28 -8.13
C HIS A 94 16.08 0.19 -7.98
N ALA A 95 15.05 0.29 -8.84
CA ALA A 95 14.16 -0.80 -9.21
C ALA A 95 14.08 -0.96 -10.75
N GLY A 96 15.23 -1.05 -11.45
CA GLY A 96 15.27 -1.49 -12.85
C GLY A 96 15.79 -0.51 -13.92
N GLY A 97 16.45 0.59 -13.55
CA GLY A 97 17.07 1.51 -14.50
C GLY A 97 17.33 2.89 -13.90
N PRO A 98 17.97 3.84 -14.62
CA PRO A 98 18.06 5.21 -14.15
C PRO A 98 16.64 5.76 -14.02
N GLY A 99 16.19 5.97 -12.78
CA GLY A 99 14.98 6.73 -12.48
C GLY A 99 15.05 8.16 -13.03
N LEU A 100 14.08 8.99 -12.70
CA LEU A 100 14.10 10.39 -13.10
C LEU A 100 15.36 11.09 -12.54
N SER A 101 16.09 11.78 -13.44
CA SER A 101 17.32 12.53 -13.12
C SER A 101 17.06 14.03 -13.24
N ARG A 102 17.69 14.83 -12.37
CA ARG A 102 17.68 16.31 -12.50
C ARG A 102 18.38 16.80 -13.76
N THR A 103 19.30 16.02 -14.30
CA THR A 103 20.09 16.38 -15.48
C THR A 103 19.56 15.66 -16.71
N ALA A 104 19.25 16.43 -17.76
CA ALA A 104 19.12 15.88 -19.10
C ALA A 104 20.44 15.20 -19.43
N ARG A 105 20.46 13.88 -19.57
CA ARG A 105 21.68 13.13 -19.86
C ARG A 105 22.09 13.41 -21.31
N PRO A 106 23.20 14.11 -21.56
CA PRO A 106 23.81 14.14 -22.88
C PRO A 106 24.18 12.70 -23.25
N TRP A 107 24.03 12.36 -24.53
CA TRP A 107 24.43 11.05 -25.05
C TRP A 107 25.88 10.74 -24.63
N GLY A 108 26.09 9.62 -23.93
CA GLY A 108 27.41 9.14 -23.48
C GLY A 108 27.77 9.40 -22.01
N GLN A 109 26.99 10.16 -21.24
CA GLN A 109 27.24 10.31 -19.79
C GLN A 109 26.68 9.14 -18.96
N ARG A 110 27.56 8.49 -18.18
CA ARG A 110 27.23 7.34 -17.31
C ARG A 110 26.79 7.74 -15.90
N GLU A 111 27.11 8.95 -15.43
CA GLU A 111 26.80 9.39 -14.06
C GLU A 111 25.29 9.56 -13.86
N PHE A 112 24.72 8.95 -12.81
CA PHE A 112 23.30 9.06 -12.45
C PHE A 112 23.15 9.78 -11.12
N VAL A 113 22.42 10.90 -11.12
CA VAL A 113 22.01 11.57 -9.88
C VAL A 113 20.50 11.47 -9.77
N PRO A 114 19.97 10.56 -8.94
CA PRO A 114 18.52 10.40 -8.77
C PRO A 114 17.89 11.67 -8.18
N LEU A 115 16.61 11.89 -8.46
CA LEU A 115 15.82 12.87 -7.71
C LEU A 115 15.77 12.54 -6.21
N PRO A 116 15.60 13.52 -5.32
CA PRO A 116 15.43 13.26 -3.90
C PRO A 116 14.07 12.60 -3.59
N GLY A 117 13.92 12.04 -2.40
CA GLY A 117 12.63 11.51 -1.94
C GLY A 117 12.14 10.30 -2.75
N ALA A 118 10.82 10.15 -2.90
CA ALA A 118 10.19 9.03 -3.60
C ALA A 118 10.42 9.06 -5.12
N ASP A 119 10.68 10.23 -5.70
CA ASP A 119 10.86 10.40 -7.15
C ASP A 119 12.03 9.59 -7.72
N ARG A 120 12.99 9.18 -6.88
CA ARG A 120 14.10 8.29 -7.28
C ARG A 120 13.63 6.92 -7.77
N PHE A 121 12.41 6.51 -7.42
CA PHE A 121 11.83 5.21 -7.78
C PHE A 121 10.92 5.28 -9.02
N HIS A 122 10.63 6.48 -9.53
CA HIS A 122 9.93 6.63 -10.80
C HIS A 122 10.89 6.44 -11.98
N VAL A 123 10.50 5.58 -12.91
CA VAL A 123 11.30 5.25 -14.10
C VAL A 123 10.54 5.65 -15.36
N GLY A 124 11.23 6.37 -16.26
CA GLY A 124 10.68 6.72 -17.57
C GLY A 124 9.50 7.69 -17.51
N MET A 125 8.69 7.65 -18.57
CA MET A 125 7.45 8.43 -18.64
C MET A 125 6.38 7.76 -17.77
N PRO A 126 5.76 8.47 -16.81
CA PRO A 126 4.68 7.90 -16.03
C PRO A 126 3.46 7.59 -16.90
N ASN A 127 2.59 6.69 -16.44
CA ASN A 127 1.31 6.40 -17.07
C ASN A 127 0.34 7.60 -16.90
N LEU A 128 0.55 8.66 -17.69
CA LEU A 128 -0.19 9.92 -17.58
C LEU A 128 -1.70 9.73 -17.72
N ILE A 129 -2.13 8.85 -18.64
CA ILE A 129 -3.54 8.56 -18.88
C ILE A 129 -4.13 7.83 -17.68
N GLY A 130 -3.45 6.80 -17.17
CA GLY A 130 -3.90 6.07 -15.98
C GLY A 130 -3.97 6.97 -14.75
N LEU A 131 -2.99 7.85 -14.55
CA LEU A 131 -2.97 8.81 -13.44
C LEU A 131 -4.13 9.80 -13.55
N ALA A 132 -4.36 10.37 -14.74
CA ALA A 132 -5.49 11.27 -14.99
C ALA A 132 -6.84 10.57 -14.78
N ALA A 133 -6.97 9.31 -15.19
CA ALA A 133 -8.16 8.50 -15.00
C ALA A 133 -8.38 8.05 -13.54
N THR A 134 -7.32 8.01 -12.73
CA THR A 134 -7.39 7.63 -11.31
C THR A 134 -7.84 8.79 -10.43
N ARG A 135 -7.48 10.02 -10.78
CA ARG A 135 -7.75 11.22 -9.97
C ARG A 135 -9.22 11.39 -9.55
N PRO A 136 -10.23 11.24 -10.43
CA PRO A 136 -11.62 11.41 -10.04
C PRO A 136 -12.08 10.40 -8.99
N GLY A 137 -11.58 9.16 -9.05
CA GLY A 137 -11.90 8.13 -8.06
C GLY A 137 -11.42 8.50 -6.65
N LEU A 138 -10.20 9.05 -6.56
CA LEU A 138 -9.65 9.55 -5.31
C LEU A 138 -10.40 10.79 -4.79
N GLU A 139 -10.84 11.68 -5.69
CA GLU A 139 -11.67 12.84 -5.32
C GLU A 139 -13.02 12.41 -4.75
N ILE A 140 -13.67 11.40 -5.35
CA ILE A 140 -14.93 10.84 -4.81
C ILE A 140 -14.71 10.31 -3.39
N LEU A 141 -13.64 9.52 -3.16
CA LEU A 141 -13.35 8.97 -1.83
C LEU A 141 -13.03 10.07 -0.81
N HIS A 142 -12.28 11.09 -1.22
CA HIS A 142 -11.95 12.24 -0.38
C HIS A 142 -13.20 13.04 0.01
N ASP A 143 -14.10 13.30 -0.95
CA ASP A 143 -15.31 14.09 -0.72
C ASP A 143 -16.36 13.35 0.11
N VAL A 144 -16.47 12.02 -0.06
CA VAL A 144 -17.37 11.18 0.76
C VAL A 144 -16.81 10.98 2.18
N GLY A 145 -15.50 10.86 2.32
CA GLY A 145 -14.81 10.59 3.57
C GLY A 145 -14.70 9.09 3.88
N MET A 146 -13.52 8.66 4.30
CA MET A 146 -13.22 7.23 4.49
C MET A 146 -14.00 6.58 5.64
N ASP A 147 -14.37 7.33 6.67
CA ASP A 147 -15.23 6.81 7.77
C ASP A 147 -16.60 6.36 7.25
N VAL A 148 -17.17 7.12 6.30
CA VAL A 148 -18.47 6.80 5.69
C VAL A 148 -18.34 5.58 4.77
N VAL A 149 -17.26 5.52 3.99
CA VAL A 149 -16.96 4.38 3.12
C VAL A 149 -16.79 3.10 3.93
N GLU A 150 -15.94 3.10 4.96
CA GLU A 150 -15.69 1.92 5.80
C GLU A 150 -16.97 1.46 6.49
N ALA A 151 -17.74 2.37 7.10
CA ALA A 151 -19.00 2.03 7.73
C ALA A 151 -19.98 1.35 6.77
N HIS A 152 -20.09 1.85 5.53
CA HIS A 152 -20.98 1.27 4.53
C HIS A 152 -20.51 -0.11 4.04
N VAL A 153 -19.21 -0.29 3.82
CA VAL A 153 -18.62 -1.58 3.42
C VAL A 153 -18.83 -2.62 4.51
N LEU A 154 -18.60 -2.27 5.78
CA LEU A 154 -18.80 -3.16 6.92
C LEU A 154 -20.28 -3.49 7.15
N ASP A 155 -21.19 -2.54 6.95
CA ASP A 155 -22.64 -2.77 7.05
C ASP A 155 -23.13 -3.77 6.01
N LEU A 156 -22.78 -3.57 4.74
CA LEU A 156 -23.20 -4.48 3.66
C LEU A 156 -22.59 -5.87 3.78
N SER A 157 -21.30 -5.96 4.14
CA SER A 157 -20.64 -7.26 4.36
C SER A 157 -21.22 -7.97 5.57
N GLY A 158 -21.46 -7.27 6.67
CA GLY A 158 -22.12 -7.80 7.86
C GLY A 158 -23.52 -8.31 7.55
N TYR A 159 -24.32 -7.54 6.81
CA TYR A 159 -25.64 -7.98 6.35
C TYR A 159 -25.56 -9.25 5.52
N CYS A 160 -24.65 -9.32 4.54
CA CYS A 160 -24.44 -10.52 3.71
C CYS A 160 -24.10 -11.75 4.57
N ILE A 161 -23.16 -11.62 5.50
CA ILE A 161 -22.76 -12.69 6.42
C ILE A 161 -23.95 -13.16 7.25
N THR A 162 -24.69 -12.24 7.88
CA THR A 162 -25.90 -12.59 8.65
C THR A 162 -26.91 -13.35 7.79
N GLN A 163 -27.17 -12.87 6.58
CA GLN A 163 -28.14 -13.49 5.68
C GLN A 163 -27.70 -14.89 5.20
N LEU A 164 -26.41 -15.13 5.01
CA LEU A 164 -25.90 -16.46 4.65
C LEU A 164 -26.00 -17.45 5.82
N LEU A 165 -25.69 -16.99 7.04
CA LEU A 165 -25.81 -17.79 8.26
C LEU A 165 -27.27 -18.19 8.55
N GLU A 166 -28.22 -17.25 8.41
CA GLU A 166 -29.65 -17.52 8.60
C GLU A 166 -30.23 -18.53 7.59
N ARG A 167 -29.52 -18.78 6.49
CA ARG A 167 -29.94 -19.70 5.41
C ARG A 167 -29.13 -21.00 5.38
N ASP A 168 -28.23 -21.21 6.34
CA ASP A 168 -27.32 -22.37 6.39
C ASP A 168 -26.47 -22.54 5.12
N LEU A 169 -25.93 -21.43 4.58
CA LEU A 169 -25.14 -21.40 3.33
C LEU A 169 -23.62 -21.28 3.54
N THR A 170 -23.11 -21.55 4.73
CA THR A 170 -21.68 -21.42 5.11
C THR A 170 -21.12 -22.69 5.71
#